data_AF-A0A8H8SKJ0-F1
#
_entry.id   AF-A0A8H8SKJ0-F1
#
_cell.length_a   1.000
_cell.length_b   1.000
_cell.length_c   1.000
_cell.angle_alpha   90.00
_cell.angle_beta   90.00
_cell.angle_gamma   90.00
#
_symmetry.space_group_name_H-M   'P 1'
#
loop_
_entity.id
_entity.type
_entity.pdbx_description
1 polymer ?
#
loop_
_entity_poly.entity_id
_entity_poly.type
_entity_poly.pdbx_seq_one_letter_code
_entity_poly.pdbx_strand_id
1 'polypeptide(L)'
;MDAVLPERCERWGKLRINDGGDCIRTTCARNPLSAYGKRDNSFIRYVFEYDKNARNNGPVEMLEQTGYGRLDFILAITLPADPHFDIESPQLHILAYITQAKGAIGDASTRLISYTKMGRSFVLDITAVQCAVGRVETRADKPNGEWVIVDRSEGLCQTAFHQEEQEFEEGD
;
A
#
# COMPACT_ATOMS: atom_id res chain seq x y z
N MET A 1 37.50 1.35 -2.37
CA MET A 1 36.29 2.08 -2.80
C MET A 1 35.24 1.69 -1.81
N ASP A 2 34.99 2.56 -0.84
CA ASP A 2 34.05 2.26 0.23
C ASP A 2 32.63 2.38 -0.33
N ALA A 3 31.76 1.47 0.08
CA ALA A 3 30.40 1.40 -0.44
C ALA A 3 29.62 2.66 -0.03
N VAL A 4 29.03 3.36 -1.02
CA VAL A 4 28.16 4.53 -0.81
C VAL A 4 26.84 4.13 -0.14
N LEU A 5 26.45 2.87 -0.31
CA LEU A 5 25.29 2.29 0.37
C LEU A 5 25.70 1.72 1.72
N PRO A 6 24.95 2.01 2.80
CA PRO A 6 25.24 1.45 4.11
C PRO A 6 25.07 -0.07 4.11
N GLU A 7 25.97 -0.79 4.78
CA GLU A 7 25.91 -2.26 4.91
C GLU A 7 24.65 -2.74 5.66
N ARG A 8 24.08 -1.87 6.49
CA ARG A 8 22.89 -2.14 7.29
C ARG A 8 21.94 -0.96 7.21
N CYS A 9 20.66 -1.25 7.15
CA CYS A 9 19.60 -0.27 7.28
C CYS A 9 18.52 -0.79 8.21
N GLU A 10 17.69 0.14 8.71
CA GLU A 10 16.60 -0.23 9.58
C GLU A 10 15.42 -0.77 8.77
N ARG A 11 14.78 -1.80 9.29
CA ARG A 11 13.56 -2.37 8.72
C ARG A 11 12.40 -2.16 9.67
N TRP A 12 11.40 -1.46 9.19
CA TRP A 12 10.20 -1.09 9.93
C TRP A 12 8.99 -1.87 9.45
N GLY A 13 8.04 -2.07 10.37
CA GLY A 13 6.82 -2.84 10.12
C GLY A 13 5.51 -2.10 10.38
N LYS A 14 5.59 -0.82 10.73
CA LYS A 14 4.43 0.04 10.97
C LYS A 14 4.69 1.42 10.40
N LEU A 15 3.65 2.02 9.83
CA LEU A 15 3.62 3.39 9.33
C LEU A 15 2.39 4.09 9.92
N ARG A 16 2.54 5.37 10.24
CA ARG A 16 1.43 6.28 10.50
C ARG A 16 1.56 7.43 9.52
N ILE A 17 0.51 7.68 8.75
CA ILE A 17 0.39 8.90 7.96
C ILE A 17 -0.02 10.03 8.91
N ASN A 18 0.59 11.21 8.76
CA ASN A 18 0.36 12.36 9.64
C ASN A 18 -1.08 12.90 9.54
N ASP A 19 -1.40 13.89 10.37
CA ASP A 19 -2.67 14.65 10.31
C ASP A 19 -3.94 13.82 10.44
N GLY A 20 -3.89 12.78 11.28
CA GLY A 20 -5.03 11.88 11.51
C GLY A 20 -5.18 10.81 10.44
N GLY A 21 -4.21 10.64 9.55
CA GLY A 21 -4.19 9.60 8.53
C GLY A 21 -4.10 8.17 9.07
N ASP A 22 -4.05 7.21 8.14
CA ASP A 22 -4.11 5.79 8.47
C ASP A 22 -2.87 5.27 9.23
N CYS A 23 -3.11 4.30 10.10
CA CYS A 23 -2.07 3.43 10.66
C CYS A 23 -2.00 2.13 9.88
N ILE A 24 -0.84 1.88 9.26
CA ILE A 24 -0.62 0.75 8.36
C ILE A 24 0.32 -0.23 9.04
N ARG A 25 -0.03 -1.52 9.03
CA ARG A 25 0.81 -2.60 9.55
C ARG A 25 1.26 -3.47 8.38
N THR A 26 2.56 -3.50 8.13
CA THR A 26 3.11 -4.25 7.00
C THR A 26 2.98 -5.76 7.23
N THR A 27 3.16 -6.54 6.16
CA THR A 27 3.18 -8.01 6.23
C THR A 27 4.18 -8.54 7.26
N CYS A 28 5.37 -7.93 7.36
CA CYS A 28 6.43 -8.40 8.26
C CYS A 28 6.12 -8.20 9.75
N ALA A 29 5.19 -7.30 10.09
CA ALA A 29 4.74 -7.05 11.45
C ALA A 29 3.46 -7.80 11.85
N ARG A 30 2.96 -8.69 10.98
CA ARG A 30 1.82 -9.55 11.30
C ARG A 30 2.26 -10.66 12.25
N ASN A 31 1.49 -10.84 13.31
CA ASN A 31 1.66 -11.96 14.24
C ASN A 31 0.48 -12.93 14.04
N PRO A 32 0.66 -14.05 13.33
CA PRO A 32 -0.42 -14.98 13.04
C PRO A 32 -0.97 -15.67 14.30
N LEU A 33 -0.22 -15.68 15.40
CA LEU A 33 -0.60 -16.29 16.67
C LEU A 33 -1.43 -15.35 17.56
N SER A 34 -1.49 -14.06 17.26
CA SER A 34 -2.28 -13.10 18.02
C SER A 34 -3.70 -12.99 17.47
N ALA A 35 -4.71 -13.06 18.33
CA ALA A 35 -6.10 -12.80 17.96
C ALA A 35 -6.28 -11.43 17.26
N TYR A 36 -5.51 -10.43 17.68
CA TYR A 36 -5.47 -9.09 17.07
C TYR A 36 -4.48 -8.98 15.89
N GLY A 37 -3.50 -9.88 15.80
CA GLY A 37 -2.48 -9.92 14.74
C GLY A 37 -2.93 -10.58 13.44
N LYS A 38 -4.12 -11.20 13.42
CA LYS A 38 -4.75 -11.77 12.21
C LYS A 38 -5.26 -10.72 11.23
N ARG A 39 -5.54 -9.48 11.67
CA ARG A 39 -6.07 -8.43 10.80
C ARG A 39 -5.00 -7.97 9.81
N ASP A 40 -5.24 -8.19 8.52
CA ASP A 40 -4.34 -7.81 7.43
C ASP A 40 -4.55 -6.34 7.03
N ASN A 41 -3.85 -5.43 7.69
CA ASN A 41 -3.83 -3.99 7.35
C ASN A 41 -2.54 -3.60 6.61
N SER A 42 -2.12 -4.47 5.68
CA SER A 42 -0.92 -4.29 4.87
C SER A 42 -1.22 -3.86 3.44
N PHE A 43 -2.49 -3.88 3.03
CA PHE A 43 -2.88 -3.47 1.68
C PHE A 43 -3.04 -1.95 1.61
N ILE A 44 -2.47 -1.35 0.57
CA ILE A 44 -2.33 0.09 0.42
C ILE A 44 -2.71 0.57 -0.98
N ARG A 45 -3.12 1.84 -1.04
CA ARG A 45 -3.14 2.67 -2.25
C ARG A 45 -1.82 3.41 -2.36
N TYR A 46 -1.24 3.46 -3.55
CA TYR A 46 -0.04 4.25 -3.84
C TYR A 46 -0.14 4.94 -5.20
N VAL A 47 0.58 6.04 -5.34
CA VAL A 47 0.79 6.73 -6.62
C VAL A 47 2.19 6.46 -7.14
N PHE A 48 2.32 6.36 -8.47
CA PHE A 48 3.61 6.22 -9.13
C PHE A 48 3.54 6.84 -10.51
N GLU A 49 4.68 7.25 -11.03
CA GLU A 49 4.78 7.70 -12.42
C GLU A 49 5.23 6.56 -13.31
N TYR A 50 4.70 6.51 -14.53
CA TYR A 50 5.20 5.62 -15.56
C TYR A 50 5.37 6.36 -16.88
N ASP A 51 6.40 6.00 -17.64
CA ASP A 51 6.55 6.48 -19.00
C ASP A 51 5.53 5.76 -19.90
N LYS A 52 4.56 6.52 -20.41
CA LYS A 52 3.55 6.04 -21.35
C LYS A 52 4.17 5.47 -22.63
N ASN A 53 5.33 5.98 -23.01
CA ASN A 53 6.07 5.55 -24.18
C ASN A 53 7.16 4.52 -23.85
N ALA A 54 7.23 3.94 -22.65
CA ALA A 54 8.30 3.00 -22.26
C ALA A 54 8.49 1.78 -23.19
N ARG A 55 7.45 1.42 -23.96
CA ARG A 55 7.47 0.30 -24.92
C ARG A 55 7.51 0.75 -26.39
N ASN A 56 7.52 2.06 -26.62
CA ASN A 56 7.52 2.68 -27.93
C ASN A 56 8.78 3.55 -28.05
N ASN A 57 9.33 3.78 -29.23
CA ASN A 57 10.48 4.69 -29.40
C ASN A 57 10.04 6.18 -29.42
N GLY A 58 9.06 6.54 -28.58
CA GLY A 58 8.56 7.91 -28.44
C GLY A 58 9.36 8.74 -27.43
N PRO A 59 9.13 10.06 -27.35
CA PRO A 59 9.68 10.87 -26.27
C PRO A 59 9.15 10.41 -24.91
N VAL A 60 9.96 10.55 -23.86
CA VAL A 60 9.55 10.22 -22.48
C VAL A 60 8.36 11.09 -22.09
N GLU A 61 7.24 10.45 -21.72
CA GLU A 61 6.03 11.10 -21.24
C GLU A 61 5.62 10.42 -19.92
N MET A 62 6.09 10.99 -18.80
CA MET A 62 5.76 10.50 -17.46
C MET A 62 4.33 10.87 -17.09
N LEU A 63 3.52 9.88 -16.74
CA LEU A 63 2.15 10.06 -16.26
C LEU A 63 1.99 9.47 -14.86
N GLU A 64 1.31 10.20 -13.99
CA GLU A 64 0.91 9.71 -12.68
C GLU A 64 -0.20 8.66 -12.79
N GLN A 65 -0.10 7.62 -11.98
CA GLN A 65 -1.04 6.53 -11.93
C GLN A 65 -1.24 6.04 -10.49
N THR A 66 -2.49 5.75 -10.14
CA THR A 66 -2.83 5.06 -8.89
C THR A 66 -2.73 3.54 -9.07
N GLY A 67 -2.09 2.87 -8.11
CA GLY A 67 -2.04 1.42 -7.99
C GLY A 67 -2.34 0.92 -6.58
N TYR A 68 -2.56 -0.38 -6.47
CA TYR A 68 -2.79 -1.06 -5.19
C TYR A 68 -1.83 -2.22 -5.01
N GLY A 69 -1.60 -2.60 -3.75
CA GLY A 69 -0.68 -3.67 -3.44
C GLY A 69 -0.49 -3.86 -1.94
N ARG A 70 0.39 -4.78 -1.61
CA ARG A 70 0.71 -5.13 -0.23
C ARG A 70 2.04 -4.50 0.17
N LEU A 71 2.02 -3.70 1.22
CA LEU A 71 3.21 -3.18 1.88
C LEU A 71 3.84 -4.28 2.73
N ASP A 72 4.98 -4.81 2.29
CA ASP A 72 5.62 -5.95 2.95
C ASP A 72 6.52 -5.52 4.11
N PHE A 73 7.30 -4.46 3.92
CA PHE A 73 8.11 -3.80 4.94
C PHE A 73 8.54 -2.40 4.47
N ILE A 74 9.08 -1.62 5.41
CA ILE A 74 9.61 -0.29 5.16
C ILE A 74 11.11 -0.32 5.46
N LEU A 75 11.92 0.33 4.63
CA LEU A 75 13.35 0.52 4.85
C LEU A 75 13.61 1.99 5.20
N ALA A 76 14.42 2.23 6.22
CA ALA A 76 14.94 3.55 6.52
C ALA A 76 16.46 3.52 6.29
N ILE A 77 16.91 4.25 5.27
CA ILE A 77 18.28 4.25 4.79
C ILE A 77 18.83 5.67 4.90
N THR A 78 19.88 5.86 5.70
CA THR A 78 20.63 7.10 5.70
C THR A 78 21.76 6.98 4.69
N LEU A 79 21.68 7.74 3.60
CA LEU A 79 22.78 7.86 2.65
C LEU A 79 23.80 8.87 3.21
N PRO A 80 25.10 8.55 3.19
CA PRO A 80 26.13 9.49 3.62
C PRO A 80 26.24 10.66 2.62
N ALA A 81 26.88 11.75 3.05
CA ALA A 81 27.27 12.80 2.13
C ALA A 81 28.21 12.22 1.07
N ASP A 82 27.89 12.46 -0.20
CA ASP A 82 28.63 11.95 -1.34
C ASP A 82 28.56 12.95 -2.51
N PRO A 83 29.68 13.61 -2.86
CA PRO A 83 29.73 14.56 -3.96
C PRO A 83 29.43 13.96 -5.34
N HIS A 84 29.57 12.64 -5.52
CA HIS A 84 29.27 11.97 -6.78
C HIS A 84 27.77 11.83 -7.03
N PHE A 85 26.99 11.81 -5.95
CA PHE A 85 25.52 11.73 -5.97
C PHE A 85 24.85 13.06 -5.59
N ASP A 86 25.62 14.15 -5.50
CA ASP A 86 25.14 15.48 -5.11
C ASP A 86 24.43 15.48 -3.74
N ILE A 87 24.93 14.66 -2.81
CA ILE A 87 24.43 14.57 -1.44
C ILE A 87 25.34 15.41 -0.54
N GLU A 88 24.96 16.66 -0.27
CA GLU A 88 25.78 17.59 0.53
C GLU A 88 25.89 17.20 2.01
N SER A 89 24.86 16.55 2.55
CA SER A 89 24.79 16.10 3.94
C SER A 89 24.02 14.80 4.04
N PRO A 90 24.22 13.97 5.09
CA PRO A 90 23.54 12.69 5.19
C PRO A 90 22.02 12.83 5.11
N GLN A 91 21.39 12.10 4.18
CA GLN A 91 19.96 12.17 3.92
C GLN A 91 19.26 10.86 4.30
N LEU A 92 18.17 10.97 5.06
CA LEU A 92 17.32 9.84 5.41
C LEU A 92 16.27 9.62 4.32
N HIS A 93 16.29 8.44 3.72
CA HIS A 93 15.26 7.97 2.80
C HIS A 93 14.41 6.89 3.47
N ILE A 94 13.10 7.08 3.43
CA ILE A 94 12.14 6.09 3.92
C ILE A 94 11.45 5.48 2.71
N LEU A 95 11.62 4.17 2.54
CA LEU A 95 11.26 3.46 1.33
C LEU A 95 10.24 2.36 1.62
N ALA A 96 9.19 2.30 0.82
CA ALA A 96 8.14 1.30 0.87
C ALA A 96 8.47 0.11 -0.04
N TYR A 97 8.63 -1.09 0.51
CA TYR A 97 8.72 -2.32 -0.30
C TYR A 97 7.32 -2.89 -0.52
N ILE A 98 6.86 -2.87 -1.77
CA ILE A 98 5.47 -3.15 -2.14
C ILE A 98 5.44 -4.34 -3.09
N THR A 99 4.59 -5.32 -2.81
CA THR A 99 4.20 -6.34 -3.79
C THR A 99 2.88 -5.93 -4.45
N GLN A 100 2.90 -5.71 -5.76
CA GLN A 100 1.75 -5.15 -6.47
C GLN A 100 0.56 -6.12 -6.54
N ALA A 101 -0.66 -5.60 -6.48
CA ALA A 101 -1.85 -6.31 -6.95
C ALA A 101 -1.88 -6.21 -8.49
N LYS A 102 -1.60 -7.32 -9.20
CA LYS A 102 -1.35 -7.27 -10.64
C LYS A 102 -2.61 -6.82 -11.39
N GLY A 103 -2.51 -5.67 -12.06
CA GLY A 103 -3.61 -5.11 -12.85
C GLY A 103 -4.61 -4.27 -12.06
N ALA A 104 -4.46 -4.15 -10.74
CA ALA A 104 -5.27 -3.24 -9.92
C ALA A 104 -4.75 -1.81 -10.09
N ILE A 105 -5.17 -1.16 -11.17
CA ILE A 105 -4.71 0.17 -11.59
C ILE A 105 -5.92 1.09 -11.79
N GLY A 106 -5.81 2.33 -11.31
CA GLY A 106 -6.84 3.38 -11.36
C GLY A 106 -7.39 3.75 -9.99
N ASP A 107 -8.48 4.52 -9.98
CA ASP A 107 -9.11 4.97 -8.74
C ASP A 107 -10.24 4.05 -8.28
N ALA A 108 -10.05 3.38 -7.13
CA ALA A 108 -11.02 2.48 -6.52
C ALA A 108 -12.08 3.23 -5.70
N SER A 109 -11.90 4.54 -5.45
CA SER A 109 -12.92 5.40 -4.85
C SER A 109 -14.05 5.73 -5.83
N THR A 110 -13.79 5.64 -7.15
CA THR A 110 -14.76 6.02 -8.20
C THR A 110 -15.30 4.83 -8.99
N ARG A 111 -14.63 3.66 -8.97
CA ARG A 111 -15.06 2.45 -9.68
C ARG A 111 -14.54 1.19 -9.02
N LEU A 112 -15.17 0.06 -9.33
CA LEU A 112 -14.67 -1.25 -8.91
C LEU A 112 -13.33 -1.55 -9.56
N ILE A 113 -12.34 -1.86 -8.72
CA ILE A 113 -11.02 -2.34 -9.12
C ILE A 113 -10.78 -3.68 -8.47
N SER A 114 -10.32 -4.63 -9.27
CA SER A 114 -10.11 -5.99 -8.81
C SER A 114 -8.82 -6.60 -9.38
N TYR A 115 -8.36 -7.67 -8.75
CA TYR A 115 -7.21 -8.43 -9.20
C TYR A 115 -7.33 -9.90 -8.78
N THR A 116 -6.64 -10.78 -9.50
CA THR A 116 -6.64 -12.23 -9.22
C THR A 116 -5.30 -12.74 -8.73
N LYS A 117 -4.21 -12.00 -8.95
CA LYS A 117 -2.85 -12.43 -8.65
C LYS A 117 -2.01 -11.27 -8.12
N MET A 118 -1.11 -11.55 -7.17
CA MET A 118 -0.03 -10.64 -6.84
C MET A 118 0.98 -10.63 -8.00
N GLY A 119 1.66 -9.50 -8.22
CA GLY A 119 2.67 -9.33 -9.24
C GLY A 119 4.07 -9.20 -8.67
N ARG A 120 4.92 -8.44 -9.37
CA ARG A 120 6.29 -8.14 -8.93
C ARG A 120 6.29 -7.27 -7.68
N SER A 121 7.39 -7.34 -6.95
CA SER A 121 7.70 -6.41 -5.87
C SER A 121 8.61 -5.30 -6.37
N PHE A 122 8.47 -4.10 -5.82
CA PHE A 122 9.29 -2.94 -6.12
C PHE A 122 9.37 -2.01 -4.91
N VAL A 123 10.20 -0.98 -5.03
CA VAL A 123 10.42 0.02 -3.98
C VAL A 123 9.92 1.37 -4.48
N LEU A 124 9.17 2.08 -3.63
CA LEU A 124 8.83 3.49 -3.82
C LEU A 124 9.28 4.29 -2.61
N ASP A 125 9.37 5.61 -2.76
CA ASP A 125 9.42 6.51 -1.61
C ASP A 125 8.16 6.34 -0.75
N ILE A 126 8.28 6.42 0.57
CA ILE A 126 7.14 6.22 1.48
C ILE A 126 6.02 7.24 1.24
N THR A 127 6.36 8.43 0.74
CA THR A 127 5.39 9.50 0.41
C THR A 127 4.44 9.11 -0.72
N ALA A 128 4.79 8.08 -1.53
CA ALA A 128 3.90 7.52 -2.52
C ALA A 128 2.72 6.75 -1.92
N VAL A 129 2.82 6.30 -0.67
CA VAL A 129 1.75 5.55 0.03
C VAL A 129 0.68 6.52 0.52
N GLN A 130 -0.53 6.43 -0.06
CA GLN A 130 -1.60 7.39 0.22
C GLN A 130 -2.48 6.98 1.42
N CYS A 131 -2.86 5.71 1.50
CA CYS A 131 -3.75 5.21 2.56
C CYS A 131 -3.76 3.68 2.62
N ALA A 132 -4.34 3.14 3.70
CA ALA A 132 -4.66 1.72 3.79
C ALA A 132 -6.00 1.44 3.09
N VAL A 133 -6.06 0.33 2.35
CA VAL A 133 -7.28 -0.12 1.67
C VAL A 133 -7.69 -1.51 2.14
N GLY A 134 -9.00 -1.74 2.13
CA GLY A 134 -9.56 -3.07 2.31
C GLY A 134 -9.52 -3.87 1.01
N ARG A 135 -9.72 -5.18 1.13
CA ARG A 135 -10.02 -6.04 -0.01
C ARG A 135 -10.91 -7.20 0.41
N VAL A 136 -11.79 -7.62 -0.48
CA VAL A 136 -12.72 -8.73 -0.26
C VAL A 136 -12.56 -9.75 -1.37
N GLU A 137 -12.48 -11.02 -1.01
CA GLU A 137 -12.49 -12.12 -1.97
C GLU A 137 -13.93 -12.39 -2.42
N THR A 138 -14.16 -12.30 -3.73
CA THR A 138 -15.41 -12.65 -4.39
C THR A 138 -15.20 -13.91 -5.23
N ARG A 139 -16.22 -14.76 -5.32
CA ARG A 139 -16.18 -16.01 -6.11
C ARG A 139 -17.34 -16.12 -7.11
N ALA A 140 -18.02 -15.00 -7.37
CA ALA A 140 -19.23 -14.98 -8.19
C ALA A 140 -18.92 -15.35 -9.66
N ASP A 141 -18.03 -14.60 -10.31
CA ASP A 141 -17.80 -14.72 -11.75
C ASP A 141 -16.55 -15.55 -12.11
N LYS A 142 -15.61 -15.70 -11.16
CA LYS A 142 -14.33 -16.37 -11.39
C LYS A 142 -14.19 -17.57 -10.44
N PRO A 143 -14.10 -18.82 -10.96
CA PRO A 143 -13.99 -20.03 -10.13
C PRO A 143 -12.78 -20.02 -9.19
N ASN A 144 -11.69 -19.36 -9.60
CA ASN A 144 -10.46 -19.25 -8.81
C ASN A 144 -10.45 -18.07 -7.82
N GLY A 145 -11.59 -17.39 -7.68
CA GLY A 145 -11.72 -16.18 -6.86
C GLY A 145 -11.14 -14.92 -7.50
N GLU A 146 -11.59 -13.79 -7.01
CA GLU A 146 -11.14 -12.45 -7.35
C GLU A 146 -11.10 -11.59 -6.10
N TRP A 147 -10.12 -10.72 -5.98
CA TRP A 147 -10.07 -9.75 -4.90
C TRP A 147 -10.55 -8.41 -5.43
N VAL A 148 -11.57 -7.84 -4.79
CA VAL A 148 -12.06 -6.49 -5.06
C VAL A 148 -11.49 -5.54 -4.02
N ILE A 149 -10.94 -4.41 -4.47
CA ILE A 149 -10.40 -3.36 -3.60
C ILE A 149 -11.55 -2.56 -2.99
N VAL A 150 -11.48 -2.32 -1.68
CA VAL A 150 -12.39 -1.46 -0.93
C VAL A 150 -11.60 -0.25 -0.47
N ASP A 151 -11.71 0.83 -1.23
CA ASP A 151 -11.07 2.09 -0.90
C ASP A 151 -11.98 2.93 0.00
N ARG A 152 -11.40 3.47 1.08
CA ARG A 152 -12.09 4.33 2.04
C ARG A 152 -11.68 5.80 1.89
N SER A 153 -10.75 6.10 0.99
CA SER A 153 -10.48 7.48 0.56
C SER A 153 -11.72 8.02 -0.14
N GLU A 154 -12.12 9.25 0.22
CA GLU A 154 -13.45 9.80 -0.05
C GLU A 154 -13.89 9.64 -1.51
N GLY A 155 -15.12 9.18 -1.72
CA GLY A 155 -15.68 9.02 -3.06
C GLY A 155 -17.04 8.36 -3.10
N LEU A 156 -17.19 7.10 -2.63
CA LEU A 156 -18.44 6.36 -2.85
C LEU A 156 -18.89 5.36 -1.76
N CYS A 157 -18.13 5.04 -0.71
CA CYS A 157 -18.54 3.92 0.15
C CYS A 157 -18.16 4.08 1.63
N GLN A 158 -19.18 4.37 2.46
CA GLN A 158 -19.15 4.13 3.90
C GLN A 158 -19.83 2.78 4.17
N THR A 159 -19.15 1.88 4.88
CA THR A 159 -19.82 0.72 5.50
C THR A 159 -20.52 1.20 6.77
N ALA A 160 -21.85 1.36 6.73
CA ALA A 160 -22.66 1.54 7.92
C ALA A 160 -22.90 0.17 8.56
N PHE A 161 -22.47 0.00 9.80
CA PHE A 161 -22.88 -1.15 10.62
C PHE A 161 -24.17 -0.76 11.33
N HIS A 162 -25.31 -1.29 10.90
CA HIS A 162 -26.54 -1.20 11.67
C HIS A 162 -26.47 -2.21 12.81
N GLN A 163 -26.42 -1.71 14.04
CA GLN A 163 -26.63 -2.53 15.22
C GLN A 163 -28.15 -2.69 15.35
N GLU A 164 -28.67 -3.90 15.14
CA GLU A 164 -30.08 -4.17 15.44
C GLU A 164 -30.27 -3.97 16.96
N GLU A 165 -31.09 -3.00 17.33
CA GLU A 165 -31.55 -2.83 18.70
C GLU A 165 -32.39 -4.05 19.06
N GLN A 166 -31.82 -4.98 19.83
CA GLN A 166 -32.61 -5.99 20.50
C GLN A 166 -33.44 -5.29 21.58
N GLU A 167 -34.71 -5.04 21.28
CA GLU A 167 -35.70 -4.76 22.31
C GLU A 167 -35.76 -5.97 23.25
N PHE A 168 -35.30 -5.79 24.48
CA PHE A 168 -35.61 -6.73 25.54
C PHE A 168 -37.04 -6.44 25.97
N GLU A 169 -37.97 -7.33 25.61
CA GLU A 169 -39.30 -7.37 26.24
C GLU A 169 -39.12 -7.64 27.74
N GLU A 170 -39.37 -6.63 28.58
CA GLU A 170 -39.62 -6.85 30.00
C GLU A 170 -40.94 -7.59 30.14
N GLY A 171 -40.87 -8.88 30.46
CA GLY A 171 -42.04 -9.67 30.84
C GLY A 171 -42.49 -9.33 32.26
N ASP A 172 -43.78 -9.04 32.40
CA ASP A 172 -44.53 -8.90 33.67
C ASP A 172 -44.44 -10.14 34.58
#